data_AF-A0A433IMJ7-F1
#
_entry.id   AF-A0A433IMJ7-F1
#
_cell.length_a   1.000
_cell.length_b   1.000
_cell.length_c   1.000
_cell.angle_alpha   90.00
_cell.angle_beta   90.00
_cell.angle_gamma   90.00
#
_symmetry.space_group_name_H-M   'P 1'
#
loop_
_entity.id
_entity.type
_entity.pdbx_description
1 polymer ?
#
loop_
_entity_poly.entity_id
_entity_poly.type
_entity_poly.pdbx_seq_one_letter_code
_entity_poly.pdbx_strand_id
1 'polypeptide(L)'
;MSAAPLAGVRVVTIALNLPGPVAAARLQELGADVVTVLPPSGDPVATLVPALYEELHRGQSVRTVDMKSQAGAAEMEQILAEADVFLTSHRSGALRRLGLDADAVRARHRRICQVDITGYDGDRTDVPGHDINYQAAAGLLAPGAPPRILAADLHGAERAVSAALALLWARGADGD
;
A
#
# COMPACT_ATOMS: atom_id res chain seq x y z
N MET A 1 27.84 7.80 -5.72
CA MET A 1 27.01 7.63 -4.51
C MET A 1 25.57 7.67 -4.98
N SER A 2 24.86 6.54 -4.98
CA SER A 2 23.41 6.60 -5.22
C SER A 2 22.80 7.33 -4.02
N ALA A 3 22.18 8.48 -4.26
CA ALA A 3 21.41 9.13 -3.21
C ALA A 3 20.32 8.15 -2.76
N ALA A 4 20.10 8.03 -1.46
CA ALA A 4 18.92 7.39 -0.88
C ALA A 4 17.94 8.52 -0.56
N PRO A 5 17.14 9.00 -1.54
CA PRO A 5 16.32 10.21 -1.36
C PRO A 5 15.28 10.08 -0.25
N LEU A 6 14.90 8.85 0.11
CA LEU A 6 13.98 8.58 1.22
C LEU A 6 14.69 8.07 2.49
N ALA A 7 16.01 8.28 2.62
CA ALA A 7 16.72 7.93 3.84
C ALA A 7 16.08 8.61 5.06
N GLY A 8 15.72 7.80 6.06
CA GLY A 8 15.05 8.26 7.28
C GLY A 8 13.53 8.33 7.19
N VAL A 9 12.92 8.09 6.01
CA VAL A 9 11.47 8.00 5.84
C VAL A 9 10.99 6.59 6.22
N ARG A 10 9.94 6.52 7.04
CA ARG A 10 9.29 5.26 7.43
C ARG A 10 7.97 5.07 6.71
N VAL A 11 7.86 3.97 5.96
CA VAL A 11 6.64 3.58 5.25
C VAL A 11 6.02 2.39 5.95
N VAL A 12 4.73 2.48 6.24
CA VAL A 12 3.93 1.36 6.74
C VAL A 12 2.93 0.98 5.66
N THR A 13 2.81 -0.30 5.33
CA THR A 13 1.82 -0.80 4.38
C THR A 13 0.99 -1.93 4.96
N ILE A 14 -0.33 -1.86 4.74
CA ILE A 14 -1.26 -2.99 4.93
C ILE A 14 -1.80 -3.50 3.59
N ALA A 15 -1.28 -2.98 2.48
CA ALA A 15 -1.75 -3.31 1.16
C ALA A 15 -1.30 -4.73 0.78
N LEU A 16 -2.26 -5.64 0.68
CA LEU A 16 -2.04 -7.01 0.21
C LEU A 16 -2.17 -7.08 -1.30
N ASN A 17 -1.43 -8.02 -1.90
CA ASN A 17 -1.43 -8.24 -3.34
C ASN A 17 -1.06 -6.98 -4.15
N LEU A 18 -0.81 -7.14 -5.44
CA LEU A 18 -0.56 -6.00 -6.30
C LEU A 18 -1.79 -5.07 -6.35
N PRO A 19 -1.59 -3.74 -6.38
CA PRO A 19 -0.30 -3.03 -6.61
C PRO A 19 0.53 -2.69 -5.35
N GLY A 20 0.03 -2.96 -4.15
CA GLY A 20 0.60 -2.46 -2.88
C GLY A 20 2.08 -2.82 -2.64
N PRO A 21 2.46 -4.11 -2.61
CA PRO A 21 3.84 -4.54 -2.39
C PRO A 21 4.83 -4.03 -3.44
N VAL A 22 4.39 -3.79 -4.69
CA VAL A 22 5.25 -3.18 -5.71
C VAL A 22 5.57 -1.73 -5.34
N ALA A 23 4.56 -0.95 -4.94
CA ALA A 23 4.79 0.43 -4.50
C ALA A 23 5.68 0.49 -3.25
N ALA A 24 5.48 -0.42 -2.29
CA ALA A 24 6.31 -0.52 -1.09
C ALA A 24 7.78 -0.86 -1.43
N ALA A 25 8.01 -1.84 -2.31
CA ALA A 25 9.34 -2.21 -2.79
C ALA A 25 10.03 -1.02 -3.50
N ARG A 26 9.32 -0.27 -4.34
CA ARG A 26 9.87 0.92 -5.01
C ARG A 26 10.26 2.02 -4.02
N LEU A 27 9.44 2.28 -3.01
CA LEU A 27 9.78 3.25 -1.96
C LEU A 27 11.02 2.80 -1.15
N GLN A 28 11.16 1.50 -0.91
CA GLN A 28 12.35 0.92 -0.28
C GLN A 28 13.60 1.05 -1.14
N GLU A 29 13.51 0.82 -2.46
CA GLU A 29 14.61 1.02 -3.41
C GLU A 29 15.10 2.48 -3.41
N LEU A 30 14.21 3.43 -3.12
CA LEU A 30 14.52 4.85 -2.92
C LEU A 30 15.10 5.17 -1.52
N GLY A 31 15.22 4.17 -0.64
CA GLY A 31 15.89 4.27 0.65
C GLY A 31 14.99 4.37 1.88
N ALA A 32 13.67 4.21 1.73
CA ALA A 32 12.75 4.21 2.87
C ALA A 32 12.89 2.92 3.72
N ASP A 33 12.68 3.04 5.02
CA ASP A 33 12.46 1.89 5.90
C ASP A 33 10.99 1.46 5.80
N VAL A 34 10.73 0.19 5.50
CA VAL A 34 9.40 -0.30 5.18
C VAL A 34 8.97 -1.39 6.15
N VAL A 35 7.82 -1.15 6.79
CA VAL A 35 7.11 -2.13 7.62
C VAL A 35 5.86 -2.59 6.88
N THR A 36 5.80 -3.88 6.54
CA THR A 36 4.62 -4.51 5.96
C THR A 36 3.85 -5.22 7.06
N VAL A 37 2.60 -4.84 7.25
CA VAL A 37 1.70 -5.42 8.24
C VAL A 37 0.70 -6.34 7.55
N LEU A 38 0.77 -7.63 7.86
CA LEU A 38 -0.08 -8.67 7.31
C LEU A 38 -1.15 -9.09 8.34
N PRO A 39 -2.35 -9.48 7.88
CA PRO A 39 -3.32 -10.14 8.76
C PRO A 39 -2.79 -11.53 9.16
N PRO A 40 -3.38 -12.17 10.19
CA PRO A 40 -3.02 -13.54 10.59
C PRO A 40 -3.12 -14.59 9.47
N SER A 41 -3.94 -14.32 8.45
CA SER A 41 -4.06 -15.16 7.26
C SER A 41 -2.89 -15.03 6.27
N GLY A 42 -2.01 -14.04 6.45
CA GLY A 42 -0.92 -13.72 5.53
C GLY A 42 -1.37 -13.05 4.22
N ASP A 43 -0.41 -12.89 3.31
CA ASP A 43 -0.65 -12.47 1.91
C ASP A 43 -0.83 -13.71 1.02
N PRO A 44 -1.93 -13.83 0.26
CA PRO A 44 -2.13 -14.91 -0.71
C PRO A 44 -0.98 -15.09 -1.71
N VAL A 45 -0.29 -14.01 -2.10
CA VAL A 45 0.86 -14.06 -3.03
C VAL A 45 2.00 -14.90 -2.47
N ALA A 46 2.18 -14.95 -1.14
CA ALA A 46 3.19 -15.80 -0.51
C ALA A 46 3.00 -17.29 -0.81
N THR A 47 1.77 -17.72 -1.05
CA THR A 47 1.46 -19.12 -1.40
C THR A 47 1.35 -19.32 -2.91
N LEU A 48 0.74 -18.36 -3.62
CA LEU A 48 0.48 -18.48 -5.06
C LEU A 48 1.74 -18.28 -5.90
N VAL A 49 2.60 -17.33 -5.52
CA VAL A 49 3.82 -16.97 -6.26
C VAL A 49 4.95 -16.63 -5.27
N PRO A 50 5.52 -17.62 -4.54
CA PRO A 50 6.46 -17.38 -3.45
C PRO A 50 7.69 -16.54 -3.84
N ALA A 51 8.26 -16.78 -5.02
CA ALA A 51 9.41 -16.03 -5.51
C ALA A 51 9.13 -14.53 -5.66
N LEU A 52 7.92 -14.17 -6.15
CA LEU A 52 7.50 -12.78 -6.26
C LEU A 52 7.29 -12.16 -4.88
N TYR A 53 6.67 -12.89 -3.95
CA TYR A 53 6.51 -12.43 -2.57
C TYR A 53 7.87 -12.13 -1.92
N GLU A 54 8.83 -13.05 -2.03
CA GLU A 54 10.18 -12.89 -1.49
C GLU A 54 10.93 -11.72 -2.13
N GLU A 55 10.76 -11.50 -3.43
CA GLU A 55 11.34 -10.37 -4.14
C GLU A 55 10.78 -9.04 -3.62
N LEU A 56 9.46 -8.92 -3.55
CA LEU A 56 8.79 -7.66 -3.20
C LEU A 56 8.90 -7.28 -1.71
N HIS A 57 9.18 -8.24 -0.83
CA HIS A 57 9.32 -8.00 0.61
C HIS A 57 10.79 -8.04 1.08
N ARG A 58 11.74 -8.22 0.16
CA ARG A 58 13.16 -8.38 0.51
C ARG A 58 13.68 -7.14 1.25
N GLY A 59 14.18 -7.35 2.47
CA GLY A 59 14.74 -6.29 3.31
C GLY A 59 13.70 -5.46 4.07
N GLN A 60 12.41 -5.73 3.91
CA GLN A 60 11.35 -5.09 4.69
C GLN A 60 11.15 -5.80 6.03
N SER A 61 10.63 -5.06 7.02
CA SER A 61 10.14 -5.65 8.27
C SER A 61 8.71 -6.14 8.08
N VAL A 62 8.47 -7.45 8.11
CA VAL A 62 7.11 -8.02 8.03
C VAL A 62 6.58 -8.31 9.43
N ARG A 63 5.37 -7.83 9.74
CA ARG A 63 4.67 -8.01 11.01
C ARG A 63 3.31 -8.67 10.77
N THR A 64 2.92 -9.61 11.61
CA THR A 64 1.58 -10.20 11.56
C THR A 64 0.73 -9.61 12.68
N VAL A 65 -0.32 -8.87 12.33
CA VAL A 65 -1.18 -8.14 13.29
C VAL A 65 -2.65 -8.43 13.00
N ASP A 66 -3.38 -8.91 14.01
CA ASP A 66 -4.84 -8.96 13.94
C ASP A 66 -5.44 -7.59 14.26
N MET A 67 -5.55 -6.74 13.24
CA MET A 67 -6.07 -5.38 13.34
C MET A 67 -7.53 -5.29 13.80
N LYS A 68 -8.27 -6.41 13.85
CA LYS A 68 -9.65 -6.45 14.38
C LYS A 68 -9.69 -6.63 15.90
N SER A 69 -8.59 -7.09 16.50
CA SER A 69 -8.47 -7.25 17.94
C SER A 69 -8.10 -5.92 18.60
N GLN A 70 -8.46 -5.73 19.86
CA GLN A 70 -8.08 -4.55 20.63
C GLN A 70 -6.54 -4.41 20.74
N ALA A 71 -5.83 -5.53 20.90
CA ALA A 71 -4.37 -5.54 20.99
C ALA A 71 -3.73 -5.16 19.64
N GLY A 72 -4.21 -5.73 18.54
CA GLY A 72 -3.69 -5.41 17.21
C GLY A 72 -4.04 -3.99 16.75
N ALA A 73 -5.19 -3.45 17.15
CA ALA A 73 -5.49 -2.03 16.93
C ALA A 73 -4.52 -1.12 17.70
N ALA A 74 -4.15 -1.46 18.93
CA ALA A 74 -3.17 -0.72 19.71
C ALA A 74 -1.75 -0.84 19.12
N GLU A 75 -1.37 -2.02 18.63
CA GLU A 75 -0.10 -2.23 17.92
C GLU A 75 -0.05 -1.41 16.62
N MET A 76 -1.14 -1.38 15.85
CA MET A 76 -1.21 -0.56 14.64
C MET A 76 -1.06 0.93 14.95
N GLU A 77 -1.63 1.40 16.05
CA GLU A 77 -1.45 2.78 16.49
C GLU A 77 0.02 3.11 16.77
N GLN A 78 0.74 2.21 17.44
CA GLN A 78 2.17 2.39 17.71
C GLN A 78 3.00 2.39 16.42
N ILE A 79 2.68 1.49 15.48
CA ILE A 79 3.35 1.42 14.18
C ILE A 79 3.11 2.71 13.38
N LEU A 80 1.88 3.23 13.35
CA LEU A 80 1.53 4.46 12.62
C LEU A 80 2.09 5.73 13.27
N ALA A 81 2.25 5.77 14.60
CA ALA A 81 2.81 6.91 15.31
C ALA A 81 4.26 7.24 14.88
N GLU A 82 4.96 6.24 14.36
CA GLU A 82 6.34 6.36 13.88
C GLU A 82 6.45 6.49 12.35
N ALA A 83 5.32 6.41 11.62
CA ALA A 83 5.30 6.35 10.18
C ALA A 83 5.21 7.74 9.53
N ASP A 84 5.88 7.90 8.40
CA ASP A 84 5.76 9.06 7.52
C ASP A 84 4.73 8.84 6.42
N VAL A 85 4.63 7.61 5.92
CA VAL A 85 3.71 7.23 4.86
C VAL A 85 2.92 6.00 5.31
N PHE A 86 1.60 6.05 5.13
CA PHE A 86 0.74 4.88 5.28
C PHE A 86 0.14 4.49 3.94
N LEU A 87 0.46 3.30 3.46
CA LEU A 87 0.00 2.75 2.20
C LEU A 87 -1.06 1.65 2.44
N THR A 88 -2.19 1.73 1.74
CA THR A 88 -3.25 0.72 1.82
C THR A 88 -3.92 0.48 0.48
N SER A 89 -4.40 -0.74 0.26
CA SER A 89 -5.27 -1.11 -0.86
C SER A 89 -6.65 -1.60 -0.39
N HIS A 90 -6.97 -1.38 0.90
CA HIS A 90 -8.25 -1.76 1.46
C HIS A 90 -9.37 -0.83 0.97
N ARG A 91 -10.55 -1.43 0.74
CA ARG A 91 -11.77 -0.69 0.41
C ARG A 91 -12.14 0.30 1.52
N SER A 92 -12.73 1.42 1.13
CA SER A 92 -13.06 2.52 2.05
C SER A 92 -13.90 2.06 3.25
N GLY A 93 -14.90 1.19 3.03
CA GLY A 93 -15.74 0.66 4.09
C GLY A 93 -15.00 -0.28 5.05
N ALA A 94 -13.95 -0.97 4.59
CA ALA A 94 -13.11 -1.79 5.46
C ALA A 94 -12.19 -0.92 6.32
N LEU A 95 -11.58 0.12 5.74
CA LEU A 95 -10.75 1.08 6.47
C LEU A 95 -11.54 1.78 7.57
N ARG A 96 -12.76 2.27 7.28
CA ARG A 96 -13.64 2.89 8.30
C ARG A 96 -13.93 1.96 9.48
N ARG A 97 -14.17 0.67 9.23
CA ARG A 97 -14.39 -0.31 10.31
C ARG A 97 -13.15 -0.59 11.15
N LEU A 98 -11.96 -0.46 10.55
CA LEU A 98 -10.68 -0.58 11.26
C LEU A 98 -10.26 0.74 11.92
N GLY A 99 -10.96 1.85 11.66
CA GLY A 99 -10.52 3.19 12.06
C GLY A 99 -9.22 3.61 11.37
N LEU A 100 -8.97 3.13 10.15
CA LEU A 100 -7.76 3.40 9.36
C LEU A 100 -8.06 4.21 8.09
N ASP A 101 -9.27 4.79 7.99
CA ASP A 101 -9.57 5.77 6.94
C ASP A 101 -8.80 7.08 7.18
N ALA A 102 -8.68 7.88 6.11
CA ALA A 102 -7.88 9.10 6.13
C ALA A 102 -8.26 10.08 7.24
N ASP A 103 -9.54 10.21 7.58
CA ASP A 103 -9.99 11.14 8.64
C ASP A 103 -9.57 10.63 10.01
N ALA A 104 -9.79 9.35 10.29
CA ALA A 104 -9.42 8.71 11.56
C ALA A 104 -7.90 8.69 11.77
N VAL A 105 -7.13 8.42 10.71
CA VAL A 105 -5.66 8.43 10.76
C VAL A 105 -5.14 9.85 10.98
N ARG A 106 -5.58 10.82 10.18
CA ARG A 106 -5.14 12.22 10.30
C ARG A 106 -5.50 12.87 11.64
N ALA A 107 -6.60 12.46 12.26
CA ALA A 107 -6.98 12.94 13.59
C ALA A 107 -5.97 12.56 14.68
N ARG A 108 -5.31 11.41 14.56
CA ARG A 108 -4.32 10.89 15.52
C ARG A 108 -2.88 11.19 15.10
N HIS A 109 -2.60 11.10 13.80
CA HIS A 109 -1.28 11.19 13.20
C HIS A 109 -1.25 12.31 12.16
N ARG A 110 -1.23 13.58 12.62
CA ARG A 110 -1.41 14.74 11.72
C ARG A 110 -0.39 14.85 10.59
N ARG A 111 0.83 14.34 10.79
CA ARG A 111 1.96 14.43 9.85
C ARG A 111 2.09 13.25 8.89
N ILE A 112 1.23 12.23 9.01
CA ILE A 112 1.32 11.03 8.18
C ILE A 112 0.74 11.29 6.79
N CYS A 113 1.46 10.85 5.76
CA CYS A 113 1.03 10.90 4.38
C CYS A 113 0.31 9.58 4.03
N GLN A 114 -1.02 9.59 4.02
CA GLN A 114 -1.80 8.41 3.66
C GLN A 114 -2.02 8.32 2.15
N VAL A 115 -1.77 7.13 1.58
CA VAL A 115 -2.01 6.79 0.18
C VAL A 115 -2.94 5.58 0.10
N ASP A 116 -4.16 5.83 -0.38
CA ASP A 116 -5.18 4.81 -0.59
C ASP A 116 -5.19 4.38 -2.06
N ILE A 117 -4.76 3.15 -2.33
CA ILE A 117 -4.84 2.55 -3.66
C ILE A 117 -6.23 1.94 -3.84
N THR A 118 -7.05 2.56 -4.70
CA THR A 118 -8.41 2.11 -5.00
C THR A 118 -8.54 1.76 -6.46
N GLY A 119 -9.43 0.81 -6.76
CA GLY A 119 -9.68 0.37 -8.13
C GLY A 119 -10.56 1.31 -8.96
N TYR A 120 -11.42 2.06 -8.28
CA TYR A 120 -12.33 3.04 -8.86
C TYR A 120 -12.45 4.22 -7.90
N ASP A 121 -12.72 5.39 -8.45
CA ASP A 121 -12.95 6.63 -7.72
C ASP A 121 -14.45 6.84 -7.40
N GLY A 122 -14.74 7.95 -6.71
CA GLY A 122 -16.11 8.37 -6.39
C GLY A 122 -16.87 7.38 -5.51
N ASP A 123 -18.12 7.10 -5.90
CA ASP A 123 -19.03 6.20 -5.20
C ASP A 123 -18.66 4.71 -5.37
N ARG A 124 -17.65 4.40 -6.20
CA ARG A 124 -17.24 3.02 -6.53
C ARG A 124 -16.02 2.52 -5.76
N THR A 125 -15.55 3.25 -4.77
CA THR A 125 -14.37 2.89 -3.95
C THR A 125 -14.51 1.56 -3.18
N ASP A 126 -15.73 1.03 -3.04
CA ASP A 126 -16.00 -0.29 -2.45
C ASP A 126 -16.18 -1.41 -3.50
N VAL A 127 -16.08 -1.12 -4.80
CA VAL A 127 -16.16 -2.10 -5.89
C VAL A 127 -14.83 -2.85 -6.02
N PRO A 128 -14.83 -4.21 -6.08
CA PRO A 128 -13.62 -4.97 -6.33
C PRO A 128 -13.00 -4.62 -7.69
N GLY A 129 -11.72 -4.28 -7.65
CA GLY A 129 -10.93 -3.94 -8.81
C GLY A 129 -9.75 -4.90 -8.95
N HIS A 130 -9.66 -5.58 -10.09
CA HIS A 130 -8.56 -6.48 -10.40
C HIS A 130 -8.04 -6.12 -11.79
N ASP A 131 -6.73 -6.24 -11.99
CA ASP A 131 -6.06 -5.92 -13.26
C ASP A 131 -6.77 -6.49 -14.49
N ILE A 132 -7.17 -7.76 -14.43
CA ILE A 132 -7.90 -8.44 -15.51
C ILE A 132 -9.23 -7.74 -15.87
N ASN A 133 -9.94 -7.15 -14.90
CA ASN A 133 -11.19 -6.45 -15.15
C ASN A 133 -10.95 -5.18 -15.97
N TYR A 134 -9.88 -4.44 -15.66
CA TYR A 134 -9.54 -3.22 -16.39
C TYR A 134 -9.04 -3.53 -17.79
N GLN A 135 -8.17 -4.53 -17.93
CA GLN A 135 -7.68 -4.97 -19.24
C GLN A 135 -8.81 -5.53 -20.11
N ALA A 136 -9.76 -6.27 -19.54
CA ALA A 136 -10.94 -6.75 -20.25
C ALA A 136 -11.79 -5.58 -20.75
N ALA A 137 -12.09 -4.61 -19.88
CA ALA A 137 -12.88 -3.44 -20.23
C ALA A 137 -12.20 -2.57 -21.31
N ALA A 138 -10.87 -2.53 -21.33
CA ALA A 138 -10.08 -1.84 -22.35
C ALA A 138 -9.89 -2.62 -23.65
N GLY A 139 -10.40 -3.86 -23.75
CA GLY A 139 -10.24 -4.71 -24.94
C GLY A 139 -8.82 -5.22 -25.16
N LEU A 140 -8.00 -5.27 -24.10
CA LEU A 140 -6.58 -5.66 -24.17
C LEU A 140 -6.34 -7.17 -24.01
N LEU A 141 -7.39 -7.93 -23.67
CA LEU A 141 -7.28 -9.37 -23.47
C LEU A 141 -7.52 -10.15 -24.76
N ALA A 142 -6.64 -11.12 -25.02
CA ALA A 142 -6.92 -12.13 -26.03
C ALA A 142 -7.98 -13.12 -25.50
N PRO A 143 -8.90 -13.61 -26.34
CA PRO A 143 -9.93 -14.56 -25.92
C PRO A 143 -9.34 -15.79 -25.21
N GLY A 144 -9.81 -16.05 -23.99
CA GLY A 144 -9.42 -17.21 -23.19
C GLY A 144 -7.99 -17.18 -22.61
N ALA A 145 -7.24 -16.09 -22.81
CA ALA A 145 -5.89 -15.95 -22.26
C ALA A 145 -5.91 -15.05 -21.01
N PRO A 146 -5.16 -15.41 -19.95
CA PRO A 146 -4.92 -14.49 -18.86
C PRO A 146 -4.08 -13.28 -19.34
N PRO A 147 -4.12 -12.16 -18.62
CA PRO A 147 -3.22 -11.04 -18.90
C PRO A 147 -1.76 -11.51 -18.81
N ARG A 148 -0.93 -11.09 -19.77
CA ARG A 148 0.50 -11.44 -19.81
C ARG A 148 1.31 -10.68 -18.76
N ILE A 149 0.79 -9.53 -18.34
CA ILE A 149 1.37 -8.62 -17.36
C ILE A 149 0.22 -7.96 -16.60
N LEU A 150 0.45 -7.61 -15.34
CA LEU A 150 -0.51 -6.87 -14.52
C LEU A 150 -0.34 -5.36 -14.77
N ALA A 151 -0.65 -4.91 -15.98
CA ALA A 151 -0.33 -3.56 -16.45
C ALA A 151 -0.97 -2.44 -15.61
N ALA A 152 -2.25 -2.60 -15.24
CA ALA A 152 -2.97 -1.63 -14.43
C ALA A 152 -2.45 -1.62 -12.99
N ASP A 153 -2.10 -2.78 -12.43
CA ASP A 153 -1.50 -2.84 -11.10
C ASP A 153 -0.10 -2.20 -11.08
N LEU A 154 0.76 -2.53 -12.04
CA LEU A 154 2.09 -1.91 -12.12
C LEU A 154 1.99 -0.39 -12.30
N HIS A 155 1.05 0.09 -13.12
CA HIS A 155 0.80 1.52 -13.25
C HIS A 155 0.26 2.14 -11.96
N GLY A 156 -0.67 1.46 -11.29
CA GLY A 156 -1.21 1.87 -10.00
C GLY A 156 -0.13 1.98 -8.92
N ALA A 157 0.84 1.07 -8.92
CA ALA A 157 1.98 1.11 -8.01
C ALA A 157 2.85 2.35 -8.25
N GLU A 158 3.23 2.64 -9.49
CA GLU A 158 4.02 3.84 -9.82
C GLU A 158 3.25 5.14 -9.51
N ARG A 159 1.92 5.12 -9.66
CA ARG A 159 1.06 6.25 -9.25
C ARG A 159 1.04 6.43 -7.74
N ALA A 160 0.99 5.35 -6.97
CA ALA A 160 1.06 5.38 -5.52
C ALA A 160 2.41 5.89 -5.02
N VAL A 161 3.52 5.47 -5.63
CA VAL A 161 4.86 6.00 -5.35
C VAL A 161 4.89 7.50 -5.62
N SER A 162 4.41 7.94 -6.79
CA SER A 162 4.36 9.35 -7.15
C SER A 162 3.54 10.18 -6.16
N ALA A 163 2.39 9.64 -5.70
CA ALA A 163 1.56 10.30 -4.69
C ALA A 163 2.26 10.40 -3.33
N ALA A 164 2.92 9.33 -2.87
CA ALA A 164 3.69 9.34 -1.63
C ALA A 164 4.82 10.38 -1.67
N LEU A 165 5.59 10.43 -2.76
CA LEU A 165 6.64 11.43 -2.95
C LEU A 165 6.10 12.87 -2.96
N ALA A 166 4.97 13.11 -3.63
CA ALA A 166 4.34 14.43 -3.67
C ALA A 166 3.85 14.88 -2.28
N LEU A 167 3.23 13.97 -1.52
CA LEU A 167 2.78 14.25 -0.15
C LEU A 167 3.97 14.54 0.79
N LEU A 168 5.03 13.73 0.72
CA LEU A 168 6.26 13.96 1.50
C LEU A 168 6.93 15.28 1.16
N TRP A 169 6.96 15.66 -0.12
CA TRP A 169 7.49 16.94 -0.57
C TRP A 169 6.66 18.11 -0.05
N ALA A 170 5.33 18.04 -0.15
CA ALA A 170 4.42 19.08 0.35
C ALA A 170 4.58 19.27 1.87
N ARG A 171 4.61 18.18 2.63
CA ARG A 171 4.87 18.18 4.08
C ARG A 171 6.20 18.86 4.44
N GLY A 172 7.25 18.59 3.66
CA GLY A 172 8.55 19.23 3.86
C GLY A 172 8.56 20.73 3.55
N ALA A 173 7.76 21.17 2.58
CA ALA A 173 7.63 22.57 2.19
C ALA A 173 6.81 23.39 3.19
N ASP A 174 5.78 22.77 3.78
CA ASP A 174 4.85 23.44 4.69
C ASP A 174 5.34 23.49 6.16
N GLY A 175 6.41 22.76 6.49
CA GLY A 175 7.00 22.71 7.85
C GLY A 175 6.22 21.84 8.85
N ASP A 176 4.98 21.47 8.51
CA ASP A 176 4.08 20.59 9.25
C ASP A 176 3.90 19.23 8.55
#